data_AF-A0A1I7TYV1-F1
#
_entry.id   AF-A0A1I7TYV1-F1
#
_cell.length_a   1.000
_cell.length_b   1.000
_cell.length_c   1.000
_cell.angle_alpha   90.00
_cell.angle_beta   90.00
_cell.angle_gamma   90.00
#
_symmetry.space_group_name_H-M   'P 1'
#
loop_
_entity.id
_entity.type
_entity.pdbx_description
1 polymer ?
#
loop_
_entity_poly.entity_id
_entity_poly.type
_entity_poly.pdbx_seq_one_letter_code
_entity_poly.pdbx_strand_id
1 'polypeptide(L)'
;MAIQLANYHDQGKFVLTYEPGSVRFYANSRTETLRPVTDASCRFVKAMMNSESTQKERRELLKEACSVHVENCKEVMTGKGVDRHLFVLCVLAKGLGYSSPFLDEYANQKWLLSTSNIPNMTNSVDEDSNENNIMLGASFGAVAQDGYGICYRFAGNRAIMVHITSYHSSPATDSDRFGQYLREAIHSLADLFDDEPINNNISKRV
;
A
#
# COMPACT_ATOMS: atom_id res chain seq x y z
N MET A 1 -5.83 -1.54 0.61
CA MET A 1 -6.87 -0.47 0.65
C MET A 1 -7.04 0.16 2.03
N ALA A 2 -7.04 -0.58 3.15
CA ALA A 2 -7.14 0.00 4.50
C ALA A 2 -6.15 1.15 4.76
N ILE A 3 -4.87 0.99 4.35
CA ILE A 3 -3.85 2.04 4.46
C ILE A 3 -4.26 3.35 3.74
N GLN A 4 -4.91 3.25 2.57
CA GLN A 4 -5.35 4.41 1.80
C GLN A 4 -6.51 5.13 2.49
N LEU A 5 -7.44 4.38 3.07
CA LEU A 5 -8.54 4.92 3.87
C LEU A 5 -8.00 5.62 5.12
N ALA A 6 -7.12 4.95 5.88
CA ALA A 6 -6.51 5.50 7.09
C ALA A 6 -5.71 6.78 6.79
N ASN A 7 -4.90 6.78 5.72
CA ASN A 7 -4.15 7.97 5.34
C ASN A 7 -5.05 9.14 4.95
N TYR A 8 -6.13 8.88 4.19
CA TYR A 8 -7.06 9.95 3.82
C TYR A 8 -7.81 10.49 5.04
N HIS A 9 -8.19 9.63 5.98
CA HIS A 9 -8.81 10.03 7.24
C HIS A 9 -7.86 10.90 8.08
N ASP A 10 -6.58 10.51 8.18
CA ASP A 10 -5.58 11.24 8.95
C ASP A 10 -5.16 12.57 8.30
N GLN A 11 -4.95 12.58 6.99
CA GLN A 11 -4.33 13.70 6.26
C GLN A 11 -5.35 14.60 5.55
N GLY A 12 -6.60 14.15 5.39
CA GLY A 12 -7.66 14.87 4.66
C GLY A 12 -7.41 14.99 3.15
N LYS A 13 -6.39 14.32 2.61
CA LYS A 13 -6.02 14.38 1.19
C LYS A 13 -5.37 13.07 0.72
N PHE A 14 -5.46 12.83 -0.59
CA PHE A 14 -4.66 11.80 -1.24
C PHE A 14 -3.22 12.28 -1.39
N VAL A 15 -2.27 11.38 -1.16
CA VAL A 15 -0.83 11.65 -1.28
C VAL A 15 -0.18 10.58 -2.13
N LEU A 16 0.98 10.89 -2.73
CA LEU A 16 1.75 9.89 -3.45
C LEU A 16 2.16 8.77 -2.48
N THR A 17 1.71 7.56 -2.80
CA THR A 17 2.03 6.34 -2.06
C THR A 17 2.99 5.48 -2.88
N TYR A 18 4.14 5.16 -2.30
CA TYR A 18 5.09 4.20 -2.85
C TYR A 18 4.80 2.82 -2.27
N GLU A 19 4.71 1.80 -3.12
CA GLU A 19 4.75 0.39 -2.74
C GLU A 19 5.75 -0.37 -3.63
N PRO A 20 6.62 -1.24 -3.09
CA PRO A 20 7.58 -1.98 -3.90
C PRO A 20 6.92 -3.14 -4.65
N GLY A 21 6.94 -3.11 -5.99
CA GLY A 21 6.60 -4.25 -6.84
C GLY A 21 7.86 -5.05 -7.22
N SER A 22 7.88 -6.36 -6.95
CA SER A 22 9.00 -7.23 -7.31
C SER A 22 9.04 -7.50 -8.82
N VAL A 23 10.15 -7.18 -9.49
CA VAL A 23 10.34 -7.40 -10.94
C VAL A 23 11.24 -8.59 -11.26
N ARG A 24 11.38 -9.54 -10.31
CA ARG A 24 12.31 -10.67 -10.35
C ARG A 24 12.16 -11.67 -11.51
N PHE A 25 11.20 -11.47 -12.42
CA PHE A 25 11.16 -12.18 -13.70
C PHE A 25 12.28 -11.78 -14.66
N TYR A 26 12.91 -10.63 -14.45
CA TYR A 26 14.02 -10.14 -15.27
C TYR A 26 15.37 -10.33 -14.57
N ALA A 27 16.44 -10.57 -15.35
CA ALA A 27 17.79 -10.73 -14.82
C ALA A 27 18.28 -9.47 -14.10
N ASN A 28 18.96 -9.64 -12.96
CA ASN A 28 19.52 -8.56 -12.12
C ASN A 28 18.51 -7.51 -11.64
N SER A 29 17.22 -7.81 -11.74
CA SER A 29 16.16 -6.90 -11.37
C SER A 29 15.95 -6.86 -9.85
N ARG A 30 15.35 -5.77 -9.37
CA ARG A 30 15.03 -5.56 -7.96
C ARG A 30 13.54 -5.24 -7.82
N THR A 31 13.23 -3.95 -7.74
CA THR A 31 11.86 -3.47 -7.56
C THR A 31 11.52 -2.39 -8.56
N GLU A 32 10.24 -2.29 -8.87
CA GLU A 32 9.59 -1.15 -9.50
C GLU A 32 8.61 -0.50 -8.49
N THR A 33 8.17 0.72 -8.73
CA THR A 33 7.14 1.40 -7.93
C THR A 33 5.77 0.97 -8.40
N LEU A 34 5.01 0.36 -7.49
CA LEU A 34 3.56 0.31 -7.57
C LEU A 34 3.01 1.62 -6.99
N ARG A 35 2.05 2.23 -7.68
CA ARG A 35 1.33 3.43 -7.24
C ARG A 35 -0.09 3.04 -6.82
N PRO A 36 -0.37 2.81 -5.52
CA PRO A 36 -1.67 2.30 -5.07
C PRO A 36 -2.82 3.31 -5.17
N VAL A 37 -2.49 4.60 -5.28
CA VAL A 37 -3.47 5.70 -5.34
C VAL A 37 -3.94 5.86 -6.79
N THR A 38 -4.98 5.10 -7.14
CA THR A 38 -5.66 5.13 -8.43
C THR A 38 -7.03 5.79 -8.31
N ASP A 39 -7.67 6.15 -9.43
CA ASP A 39 -9.05 6.66 -9.43
C ASP A 39 -10.03 5.71 -8.75
N ALA A 40 -9.85 4.39 -8.92
CA ALA A 40 -10.66 3.38 -8.24
C ALA A 40 -10.46 3.42 -6.72
N SER A 41 -9.20 3.50 -6.26
CA SER A 41 -8.91 3.63 -4.82
C SER A 41 -9.48 4.93 -4.24
N CYS A 42 -9.42 6.03 -4.98
CA CYS A 42 -9.93 7.33 -4.56
C CYS A 42 -11.45 7.33 -4.44
N ARG A 43 -12.17 6.72 -5.40
CA ARG A 43 -13.63 6.56 -5.34
C ARG A 43 -14.04 5.70 -4.16
N PHE A 44 -13.37 4.58 -3.93
CA PHE A 44 -13.58 3.73 -2.77
C PHE A 44 -13.41 4.50 -1.45
N VAL A 45 -12.27 5.18 -1.27
CA VAL A 45 -11.99 5.95 -0.04
C VAL A 45 -13.03 7.04 0.17
N LYS A 46 -13.39 7.80 -0.88
CA LYS A 46 -14.43 8.83 -0.80
C LYS A 46 -15.79 8.25 -0.39
N ALA A 47 -16.18 7.09 -0.91
CA ALA A 47 -17.42 6.43 -0.52
C ALA A 47 -17.42 5.92 0.93
N MET A 48 -16.27 5.47 1.44
CA MET A 48 -16.12 5.11 2.86
C MET A 48 -16.25 6.33 3.78
N MET A 49 -15.80 7.51 3.34
CA MET A 49 -15.88 8.77 4.09
C MET A 49 -17.24 9.48 3.98
N ASN A 50 -18.12 9.02 3.09
CA ASN A 50 -19.42 9.65 2.83
C ASN A 50 -20.54 8.94 3.61
N SER A 51 -21.24 9.66 4.49
CA SER A 51 -22.38 9.12 5.26
C SER A 51 -23.53 8.62 4.38
N GLU A 52 -23.69 9.20 3.19
CA GLU A 52 -24.78 8.88 2.28
C GLU A 52 -24.51 7.63 1.43
N SER A 53 -23.27 7.15 1.38
CA SER A 53 -22.92 5.96 0.59
C SER A 53 -23.40 4.69 1.28
N THR A 54 -24.07 3.82 0.52
CA THR A 54 -24.61 2.56 1.04
C THR A 54 -23.50 1.54 1.29
N GLN A 55 -23.73 0.57 2.18
CA GLN A 55 -22.80 -0.56 2.38
C GLN A 55 -22.51 -1.31 1.07
N LYS A 56 -23.54 -1.52 0.24
CA LYS A 56 -23.42 -2.19 -1.06
C LYS A 56 -22.48 -1.42 -1.99
N GLU A 57 -22.67 -0.11 -2.13
CA GLU A 57 -21.83 0.76 -2.96
C GLU A 57 -20.37 0.73 -2.47
N ARG A 58 -20.14 0.89 -1.16
CA ARG A 58 -18.80 0.83 -0.56
C ARG A 58 -18.10 -0.50 -0.86
N ARG A 59 -18.84 -1.62 -0.76
CA ARG A 59 -18.34 -2.96 -1.07
C ARG A 59 -17.99 -3.13 -2.54
N GLU A 60 -18.84 -2.68 -3.45
CA GLU A 60 -18.60 -2.75 -4.90
C GLU A 60 -17.36 -1.95 -5.28
N LEU A 61 -17.22 -0.73 -4.76
CA LEU A 61 -16.04 0.11 -4.97
C LEU A 61 -14.77 -0.47 -4.35
N LEU A 62 -14.87 -1.13 -3.18
CA LEU A 62 -13.74 -1.86 -2.58
C LEU A 62 -13.28 -3.00 -3.50
N LYS A 63 -14.21 -3.82 -4.00
CA LYS A 63 -13.89 -4.92 -4.93
C LYS A 63 -13.21 -4.40 -6.20
N GLU A 64 -13.71 -3.30 -6.76
CA GLU A 64 -13.11 -2.65 -7.92
C GLU A 64 -11.70 -2.13 -7.64
N ALA A 65 -11.51 -1.37 -6.55
CA ALA A 65 -10.22 -0.82 -6.15
C ALA A 65 -9.17 -1.92 -5.93
N CYS A 66 -9.56 -3.03 -5.29
CA CYS A 66 -8.71 -4.20 -5.11
C CYS A 66 -8.36 -4.88 -6.44
N SER A 67 -9.33 -5.02 -7.35
CA SER A 67 -9.09 -5.59 -8.69
C SER A 67 -8.06 -4.77 -9.48
N VAL A 68 -8.23 -3.44 -9.52
CA VAL A 68 -7.29 -2.52 -10.17
C VAL A 68 -5.90 -2.60 -9.54
N HIS A 69 -5.83 -2.66 -8.21
CA HIS A 69 -4.56 -2.78 -7.50
C HIS A 69 -3.83 -4.09 -7.85
N VAL A 70 -4.54 -5.22 -7.85
CA VAL A 70 -3.98 -6.53 -8.24
C VAL A 70 -3.51 -6.54 -9.69
N GLU A 71 -4.26 -5.92 -10.61
CA GLU A 71 -3.84 -5.84 -12.01
C GLU A 71 -2.59 -4.97 -12.17
N ASN A 72 -2.54 -3.82 -11.51
CA ASN A 72 -1.34 -2.98 -11.49
C ASN A 72 -0.12 -3.70 -10.90
N CYS A 73 -0.31 -4.54 -9.87
CA CYS A 73 0.77 -5.39 -9.37
C CYS A 73 1.34 -6.29 -10.48
N LYS A 74 0.49 -6.96 -11.28
CA LYS A 74 0.95 -7.83 -12.37
C LYS A 74 1.67 -7.04 -13.47
N GLU A 75 1.14 -5.89 -13.85
CA GLU A 75 1.78 -5.02 -14.85
C GLU A 75 3.16 -4.57 -14.37
N VAL A 76 3.27 -4.13 -13.11
CA VAL A 76 4.55 -3.78 -12.48
C VAL A 76 5.51 -4.97 -12.44
N MET A 77 5.06 -6.15 -12.00
CA MET A 77 5.89 -7.37 -11.92
C MET A 77 6.42 -7.82 -13.30
N THR A 78 5.67 -7.54 -14.36
CA THR A 78 6.02 -7.82 -15.76
C THR A 78 6.72 -6.65 -16.46
N GLY A 79 7.30 -5.73 -15.67
CA GLY A 79 8.18 -4.67 -16.19
C GLY A 79 7.46 -3.54 -16.91
N LYS A 80 6.13 -3.42 -16.74
CA LYS A 80 5.31 -2.35 -17.35
C LYS A 80 5.04 -1.18 -16.40
N GLY A 81 5.72 -1.14 -15.25
CA GLY A 81 5.75 0.06 -14.42
C GLY A 81 6.51 1.20 -15.11
N VAL A 82 6.24 2.42 -14.67
CA VAL A 82 6.74 3.64 -15.32
C VAL A 82 7.89 4.30 -14.55
N ASP A 83 7.98 4.08 -13.25
CA ASP A 83 8.85 4.84 -12.36
C ASP A 83 10.35 4.56 -12.58
N ARG A 84 10.78 3.31 -12.76
CA ARG A 84 12.19 3.04 -13.10
C ARG A 84 12.54 3.57 -14.49
N HIS A 85 11.61 3.55 -15.44
CA HIS A 85 11.83 4.13 -16.76
C HIS A 85 12.03 5.65 -16.66
N LEU A 86 11.13 6.37 -15.98
CA LEU A 86 11.27 7.81 -15.77
C LEU A 86 12.53 8.18 -14.97
N PHE A 87 12.91 7.35 -13.98
CA PHE A 87 14.16 7.52 -13.26
C PHE A 87 15.38 7.44 -14.19
N VAL A 88 15.43 6.46 -15.10
CA VAL A 88 16.51 6.34 -16.09
C VAL A 88 16.57 7.59 -16.98
N LEU A 89 15.43 8.10 -17.43
CA LEU A 89 15.38 9.35 -18.21
C LEU A 89 15.92 10.54 -17.41
N CYS A 90 15.60 10.65 -16.11
CA CYS A 90 16.15 11.68 -15.23
C CYS A 90 17.67 11.58 -15.10
N VAL A 91 18.22 10.38 -14.93
CA VAL A 91 19.66 10.14 -14.82
C VAL A 91 20.38 10.50 -16.13
N LEU A 92 19.83 10.09 -17.28
CA LEU A 92 20.39 10.40 -18.59
C LEU A 92 20.34 11.90 -18.90
N ALA A 93 19.21 12.56 -18.62
CA ALA A 93 19.07 14.00 -18.82
C ALA A 93 20.11 14.78 -18.02
N LYS A 94 20.28 14.45 -16.73
CA LYS A 94 21.32 15.05 -15.87
C LYS A 94 22.73 14.78 -16.39
N GLY A 95 23.04 13.55 -16.77
CA GLY A 95 24.37 13.16 -17.26
C GLY A 95 24.76 13.82 -18.59
N LEU A 96 23.77 14.12 -19.44
CA LEU A 96 23.96 14.77 -20.74
C LEU A 96 23.78 16.29 -20.69
N GLY A 97 23.42 16.86 -19.55
CA GLY A 97 23.16 18.30 -19.40
C GLY A 97 21.85 18.78 -20.04
N TYR A 98 20.89 17.88 -20.28
CA TYR A 98 19.54 18.27 -20.72
C TYR A 98 18.67 18.64 -19.52
N SER A 99 17.95 19.75 -19.64
CA SER A 99 16.86 20.11 -18.73
C SER A 99 15.51 19.76 -19.37
N SER A 100 14.60 19.26 -18.55
CA SER A 100 13.23 18.97 -18.95
C SER A 100 12.31 19.31 -17.78
N PRO A 101 11.41 20.31 -17.92
CA PRO A 101 10.48 20.68 -16.86
C PRO A 101 9.65 19.49 -16.36
N PHE A 102 9.30 18.55 -17.24
CA PHE A 102 8.59 17.33 -16.87
C PHE A 102 9.44 16.40 -15.98
N LEU A 103 10.70 16.17 -16.33
CA LEU A 103 11.59 15.32 -15.54
C LEU A 103 11.97 15.98 -14.21
N ASP A 104 12.11 17.31 -14.21
CA ASP A 104 12.35 18.10 -13.01
C ASP A 104 11.14 18.01 -12.06
N GLU A 105 9.91 18.12 -12.56
CA GLU A 105 8.69 17.92 -11.77
C GLU A 105 8.61 16.49 -11.21
N TYR A 106 8.84 15.48 -12.05
CA TYR A 106 8.83 14.07 -11.63
C TYR A 106 9.86 13.79 -10.53
N ALA A 107 11.09 14.28 -10.69
CA ALA A 107 12.19 14.06 -9.74
C ALA A 107 11.96 14.74 -8.39
N ASN A 108 11.15 15.81 -8.34
CA ASN A 108 10.84 16.56 -7.12
C ASN A 108 9.53 16.11 -6.43
N GLN A 109 8.89 15.05 -6.91
CA GLN A 109 7.70 14.49 -6.28
C GLN A 109 7.96 14.05 -4.84
N LYS A 110 7.09 14.48 -3.91
CA LYS A 110 7.14 14.07 -2.51
C LYS A 110 6.30 12.83 -2.26
N TRP A 111 6.95 11.73 -1.95
CA TRP A 111 6.32 10.47 -1.53
C TRP A 111 6.03 10.51 -0.04
N LEU A 112 4.88 11.06 0.34
CA LEU A 112 4.50 11.25 1.74
C LEU A 112 4.07 9.95 2.42
N LEU A 113 3.79 8.90 1.65
CA LEU A 113 3.49 7.58 2.20
C LEU A 113 4.36 6.52 1.51
N SER A 114 5.19 5.84 2.27
CA SER A 114 5.98 4.71 1.78
C SER A 114 5.54 3.44 2.47
N THR A 115 5.13 2.43 1.71
CA THR A 115 4.65 1.15 2.23
C THR A 115 5.56 0.01 1.81
N SER A 116 5.54 -1.09 2.56
CA SER A 116 6.14 -2.35 2.13
C SER A 116 5.43 -3.54 2.77
N ASN A 117 5.02 -4.48 1.93
CA ASN A 117 4.60 -5.80 2.37
C ASN A 117 5.82 -6.72 2.49
N ILE A 118 5.96 -7.40 3.62
CA ILE A 118 6.94 -8.49 3.75
C ILE A 118 6.29 -9.77 3.23
N PRO A 119 6.79 -10.34 2.12
CA PRO A 119 6.21 -11.55 1.57
C PRO A 119 6.49 -12.75 2.49
N ASN A 120 5.55 -13.68 2.53
CA ASN A 120 5.80 -14.98 3.15
C ASN A 120 6.80 -15.75 2.29
N MET A 121 7.90 -16.19 2.91
CA MET A 121 8.95 -16.92 2.20
C MET A 121 8.58 -18.41 2.10
N THR A 122 8.99 -19.06 1.02
CA THR A 122 8.91 -20.53 0.93
C THR A 122 9.76 -21.16 2.05
N ASN A 123 9.25 -22.20 2.70
CA ASN A 123 9.86 -22.85 3.87
C ASN A 123 9.96 -21.96 5.12
N SER A 124 9.08 -20.97 5.28
CA SER A 124 8.93 -20.25 6.54
C SER A 124 8.37 -21.15 7.65
N VAL A 125 8.60 -20.74 8.90
CA VAL A 125 7.99 -21.38 10.08
C VAL A 125 6.46 -21.32 9.95
N ASP A 126 5.78 -22.39 10.33
CA ASP A 126 4.31 -22.40 10.46
C ASP A 126 3.91 -21.54 11.66
N GLU A 127 3.52 -20.30 11.40
CA GLU A 127 3.09 -19.34 12.42
C GLU A 127 1.70 -19.64 12.99
N ASP A 128 0.91 -20.50 12.33
CA ASP A 128 -0.39 -20.89 12.85
C ASP A 128 -0.26 -22.00 13.91
N SER A 129 0.83 -22.76 13.88
CA SER A 129 1.09 -23.83 14.86
C SER A 129 1.25 -23.34 16.30
N ASN A 130 1.80 -22.14 16.51
CA ASN A 130 2.01 -21.56 17.84
C ASN A 130 2.17 -20.03 17.75
N GLU A 131 1.57 -19.29 18.69
CA GLU A 131 1.68 -17.82 18.78
C GLU A 131 3.13 -17.35 18.96
N ASN A 132 3.97 -18.14 19.63
CA ASN A 132 5.40 -17.84 19.80
C ASN A 132 6.20 -17.95 18.50
N ASN A 133 5.63 -18.53 17.45
CA ASN A 133 6.27 -18.62 16.13
C ASN A 133 6.02 -17.36 15.27
N ILE A 134 5.16 -16.44 15.73
CA ILE A 134 4.83 -15.25 14.96
C ILE A 134 6.05 -14.33 14.86
N MET A 135 6.50 -14.10 13.63
CA MET A 135 7.53 -13.12 13.33
C MET A 135 6.94 -11.70 13.33
N LEU A 136 7.57 -10.78 14.05
CA LEU A 136 7.13 -9.38 14.08
C LEU A 136 7.36 -8.65 12.75
N GLY A 137 8.25 -9.18 11.90
CA GLY A 137 8.58 -8.60 10.60
C GLY A 137 9.73 -7.59 10.66
N ALA A 138 9.61 -6.52 9.89
CA ALA A 138 10.61 -5.47 9.71
C ALA A 138 9.95 -4.10 9.76
N SER A 139 10.77 -3.05 9.85
CA SER A 139 10.32 -1.66 9.86
C SER A 139 11.34 -0.79 9.13
N PHE A 140 10.90 0.39 8.70
CA PHE A 140 11.74 1.43 8.09
C PHE A 140 11.18 2.81 8.44
N GLY A 141 12.03 3.83 8.44
CA GLY A 141 11.64 5.21 8.71
C GLY A 141 10.87 5.85 7.55
N ALA A 142 10.11 6.91 7.83
CA ALA A 142 9.47 7.71 6.79
C ALA A 142 10.51 8.32 5.83
N VAL A 143 10.20 8.28 4.52
CA VAL A 143 11.09 8.80 3.46
C VAL A 143 10.95 10.30 3.22
N ALA A 144 9.92 10.91 3.81
CA ALA A 144 9.67 12.34 3.80
C ALA A 144 9.48 12.82 5.24
N GLN A 145 9.93 14.05 5.51
CA GLN A 145 9.83 14.69 6.82
C GLN A 145 8.38 14.73 7.33
N ASP A 146 7.44 15.06 6.44
CA ASP A 146 6.01 15.18 6.72
C ASP A 146 5.23 13.94 6.24
N GLY A 147 5.86 12.76 6.28
CA GLY A 147 5.28 11.52 5.76
C GLY A 147 5.35 10.34 6.73
N TYR A 148 4.83 9.20 6.27
CA TYR A 148 4.80 7.95 7.01
C TYR A 148 5.59 6.84 6.30
N GLY A 149 6.24 5.98 7.09
CA GLY A 149 6.73 4.67 6.68
C GLY A 149 5.85 3.57 7.27
N ILE A 150 5.31 2.68 6.43
CA ILE A 150 4.44 1.59 6.88
C ILE A 150 4.96 0.25 6.36
N CYS A 151 5.41 -0.61 7.26
CA CYS A 151 5.74 -1.99 6.93
C CYS A 151 4.68 -2.92 7.49
N TYR A 152 4.18 -3.87 6.71
CA TYR A 152 3.17 -4.80 7.16
C TYR A 152 3.38 -6.22 6.66
N ARG A 153 2.78 -7.18 7.38
CA ARG A 153 2.72 -8.58 6.98
C ARG A 153 1.51 -9.28 7.58
N PHE A 154 1.12 -10.37 6.93
CA PHE A 154 0.15 -11.31 7.47
C PHE A 154 0.91 -12.38 8.26
N ALA A 155 0.67 -12.43 9.56
CA ALA A 155 1.26 -13.38 10.50
C ALA A 155 0.30 -14.57 10.67
N GLY A 156 0.43 -15.55 9.79
CA GLY A 156 -0.54 -16.65 9.65
C GLY A 156 -1.97 -16.13 9.44
N ASN A 157 -2.93 -16.84 10.02
CA ASN A 157 -4.36 -16.48 10.06
C ASN A 157 -4.77 -15.72 11.33
N ARG A 158 -3.80 -15.39 12.21
CA ARG A 158 -4.07 -14.86 13.55
C ARG A 158 -3.95 -13.34 13.64
N ALA A 159 -3.02 -12.74 12.90
CA ALA A 159 -2.70 -11.33 13.06
C ALA A 159 -2.20 -10.68 11.77
N ILE A 160 -2.38 -9.35 11.71
CA ILE A 160 -1.70 -8.49 10.74
C ILE A 160 -0.71 -7.65 11.55
N MET A 161 0.58 -7.85 11.31
CA MET A 161 1.62 -7.05 11.96
C MET A 161 1.87 -5.80 11.13
N VAL A 162 1.82 -4.63 11.76
CA VAL A 162 2.04 -3.33 11.10
C VAL A 162 2.98 -2.49 11.95
N HIS A 163 4.04 -1.97 11.33
CA HIS A 163 4.97 -1.00 11.90
C HIS A 163 4.77 0.34 11.21
N ILE A 164 4.52 1.40 11.98
CA ILE A 164 4.20 2.74 11.48
C ILE A 164 5.24 3.72 12.03
N THR A 165 5.96 4.40 11.15
CA THR A 165 6.98 5.37 11.51
C THR A 165 6.66 6.75 10.96
N SER A 166 6.99 7.78 11.73
CA SER A 166 6.89 9.20 11.39
C SER A 166 7.95 9.97 12.17
N TYR A 167 8.19 11.23 11.82
CA TYR A 167 9.13 12.08 12.55
C TYR A 167 8.41 12.91 13.61
N HIS A 168 8.86 12.83 14.87
CA HIS A 168 8.34 13.67 15.96
C HIS A 168 8.47 15.18 15.68
N SER A 169 9.40 15.59 14.82
CA SER A 169 9.59 16.98 14.42
C SER A 169 8.57 17.48 13.39
N SER A 170 7.76 16.61 12.81
CA SER A 170 6.67 17.00 11.91
C SER A 170 5.35 17.07 12.68
N PRO A 171 4.70 18.25 12.77
CA PRO A 171 3.37 18.36 13.37
C PRO A 171 2.26 17.76 12.48
N ALA A 172 2.56 17.48 11.21
CA ALA A 172 1.60 16.92 10.25
C ALA A 172 1.36 15.42 10.46
N THR A 173 2.27 14.72 11.15
CA THR A 173 2.30 13.26 11.24
C THR A 173 2.34 12.78 12.68
N ASP A 174 1.63 11.69 12.96
CA ASP A 174 1.61 11.03 14.28
C ASP A 174 1.36 9.53 14.07
N SER A 175 2.36 8.70 14.40
CA SER A 175 2.28 7.24 14.19
C SER A 175 1.17 6.58 15.02
N ASP A 176 0.91 7.05 16.24
CA ASP A 176 -0.10 6.47 17.12
C ASP A 176 -1.50 6.81 16.62
N ARG A 177 -1.70 8.07 16.22
CA ARG A 177 -2.95 8.53 15.59
C ARG A 177 -3.23 7.79 14.28
N PHE A 178 -2.23 7.66 13.40
CA PHE A 178 -2.38 6.88 12.17
C PHE A 178 -2.71 5.41 12.48
N GLY A 179 -2.07 4.83 13.50
CA GLY A 179 -2.35 3.46 13.95
C GLY A 179 -3.79 3.25 14.39
N GLN A 180 -4.39 4.23 15.07
CA GLN A 180 -5.81 4.21 15.43
C GLN A 180 -6.70 4.20 14.18
N TYR A 181 -6.48 5.13 13.25
CA TYR A 181 -7.24 5.18 12.00
C TYR A 181 -7.04 3.94 11.12
N LEU A 182 -5.86 3.32 11.15
CA LEU A 182 -5.63 2.07 10.42
C LEU A 182 -6.41 0.91 11.03
N ARG A 183 -6.48 0.82 12.35
CA ARG A 183 -7.28 -0.20 13.04
C ARG A 183 -8.76 -0.02 12.71
N GLU A 184 -9.27 1.21 12.82
CA GLU A 184 -10.65 1.55 12.46
C GLU A 184 -10.94 1.21 10.99
N ALA A 185 -10.04 1.59 10.07
CA ALA A 185 -10.17 1.25 8.66
C ALA A 185 -10.25 -0.27 8.44
N ILE A 186 -9.39 -1.07 9.09
CA ILE A 186 -9.43 -2.53 8.95
C ILE A 186 -10.78 -3.10 9.42
N HIS A 187 -11.30 -2.64 10.57
CA HIS A 187 -12.60 -3.07 11.07
C HIS A 187 -13.74 -2.63 10.13
N SER A 188 -13.76 -1.37 9.71
CA SER A 188 -14.78 -0.88 8.76
C SER A 188 -14.75 -1.64 7.43
N LEU A 189 -13.59 -2.11 6.98
CA LEU A 189 -13.50 -2.96 5.79
C LEU A 189 -14.03 -4.37 6.04
N ALA A 190 -13.87 -4.92 7.24
CA ALA A 190 -14.43 -6.22 7.63
C ALA A 190 -15.96 -6.16 7.72
N ASP A 191 -16.50 -5.14 8.39
CA ASP A 191 -17.95 -4.92 8.57
C ASP A 191 -18.71 -4.89 7.23
N LEU A 192 -18.05 -4.44 6.16
CA LEU A 192 -18.64 -4.48 4.82
C LEU A 192 -19.04 -5.88 4.36
N PHE A 193 -18.54 -6.96 4.97
CA PHE A 193 -18.77 -8.35 4.56
C PHE A 193 -19.53 -9.19 5.59
N ASP A 194 -19.81 -8.68 6.79
CA ASP A 194 -20.46 -9.45 7.86
C ASP A 194 -21.93 -9.82 7.55
N ASP A 195 -22.59 -9.07 6.66
CA ASP A 195 -23.96 -9.34 6.21
C ASP A 195 -24.06 -10.34 5.03
N GLU A 196 -22.96 -10.88 4.48
CA GLU A 196 -23.03 -11.92 3.45
C GLU A 196 -23.14 -13.33 4.06
N PRO A 197 -24.07 -14.19 3.60
CA PRO A 197 -24.02 -15.60 3.95
C PRO A 197 -22.68 -16.17 3.47
N ILE A 198 -21.90 -16.76 4.39
CA ILE A 198 -20.62 -17.41 4.11
C ILE A 198 -20.85 -18.43 2.99
N ASN A 199 -20.40 -18.09 1.78
CA ASN A 199 -20.48 -18.99 0.65
C ASN A 199 -19.34 -20.00 0.80
N ASN A 200 -19.62 -21.14 1.45
CA ASN A 200 -18.69 -22.24 1.76
C ASN A 200 -18.02 -22.91 0.54
N ASN A 201 -18.03 -22.28 -0.64
CA ASN A 201 -17.47 -22.80 -1.88
C ASN A 201 -16.04 -22.31 -2.18
N ILE A 202 -15.28 -21.88 -1.17
CA ILE A 202 -13.82 -21.77 -1.33
C ILE A 202 -13.23 -23.17 -1.20
N SER A 203 -13.26 -23.91 -2.33
CA SER A 203 -12.44 -25.10 -2.50
C SER A 203 -11.00 -24.73 -2.18
N LYS A 204 -10.43 -25.37 -1.15
CA LYS A 204 -8.99 -25.43 -0.91
C LYS A 204 -8.32 -25.97 -2.18
N ARG A 205 -7.94 -25.10 -3.10
CA ARG A 205 -6.92 -25.41 -4.08
C ARG A 205 -5.58 -25.12 -3.43
N VAL A 206 -4.94 -26.22 -3.08
CA VAL A 206 -3.53 -26.36 -2.69
C VAL A 206 -2.63 -25.68 -3.72
#